data_AF-A0AAW0YHM9-F1
#
_entry.id   AF-A0AAW0YHM9-F1
#
_cell.length_a   1.000
_cell.length_b   1.000
_cell.length_c   1.000
_cell.angle_alpha   90.00
_cell.angle_beta   90.00
_cell.angle_gamma   90.00
#
_symmetry.space_group_name_H-M   'P 1'
#
loop_
_entity.id
_entity.type
_entity.pdbx_description
1 polymer ?
#
loop_
_entity_poly.entity_id
_entity_poly.type
_entity_poly.pdbx_seq_one_letter_code
_entity_poly.pdbx_strand_id
1 'polypeptide(L)'
;QALEKAALTKETSSKDTGEEKNAYGVKIGENCKNNGCKVNYEGEPSNLDLCRYHPGIPIFHEGLKYWSCCQKKTTDFSEFLEQLGCSTGHHCWVKLETKKVAACRFDWHQTATHVCVAVYAKLSDPAPTYVEANPIRLNANIVFGDENVFTLDIELTGLIDVDQSSVCLAASKVEIKLRKAEPSSWRTLNVEREQTSNNKTDDEKADEKAEGGLEQMVDAVDLSDL
;
A
#
# COMPACT_ATOMS: atom_id res chain seq x y z
N GLN A 1 72.25 -9.20 3.32
CA GLN A 1 71.80 -9.64 1.98
C GLN A 1 70.48 -10.38 2.23
N ALA A 2 69.31 -9.80 1.93
CA ALA A 2 68.73 -9.63 0.58
C ALA A 2 68.23 -10.99 0.03
N LEU A 3 66.99 -11.20 -0.45
CA LEU A 3 65.73 -10.44 -0.43
C LEU A 3 64.57 -11.48 -0.19
N GLU A 4 63.26 -11.21 -0.06
CA GLU A 4 62.43 -9.99 -0.07
C GLU A 4 61.07 -10.22 0.67
N LYS A 5 60.00 -9.46 0.35
CA LYS A 5 58.60 -9.74 0.71
C LYS A 5 57.67 -9.41 -0.46
N ALA A 6 56.75 -10.30 -0.83
CA ALA A 6 55.64 -9.97 -1.73
C ALA A 6 54.38 -9.61 -0.91
N ALA A 7 54.14 -8.31 -0.74
CA ALA A 7 52.86 -7.81 -0.22
C ALA A 7 51.91 -7.57 -1.40
N LEU A 8 50.74 -8.22 -1.39
CA LEU A 8 49.70 -7.94 -2.39
C LEU A 8 48.83 -6.79 -1.90
N THR A 9 49.10 -5.58 -2.38
CA THR A 9 48.37 -4.36 -2.03
C THR A 9 46.92 -4.45 -2.51
N LYS A 10 45.97 -4.18 -1.62
CA LYS A 10 44.58 -3.90 -2.01
C LYS A 10 44.51 -2.50 -2.60
N GLU A 11 44.56 -2.40 -3.93
CA GLU A 11 44.22 -1.17 -4.65
C GLU A 11 42.69 -1.00 -4.67
N THR A 12 42.11 -0.64 -3.51
CA THR A 12 40.78 -0.02 -3.49
C THR A 12 40.89 1.38 -4.06
N SER A 13 40.80 1.50 -5.38
CA SER A 13 40.66 2.78 -6.08
C SER A 13 39.26 3.36 -5.83
N SER A 14 39.02 3.78 -4.59
CA SER A 14 37.95 4.71 -4.22
C SER A 14 38.25 6.07 -4.86
N LYS A 15 37.94 6.18 -6.15
CA LYS A 15 37.93 7.45 -6.85
C LYS A 15 36.68 8.21 -6.39
N ASP A 16 36.85 8.97 -5.32
CA ASP A 16 35.92 10.01 -4.90
C ASP A 16 35.94 11.12 -5.97
N THR A 17 35.23 10.89 -7.06
CA THR A 17 34.77 11.96 -7.93
C THR A 17 33.47 12.48 -7.35
N GLY A 18 33.43 13.75 -6.99
CA GLY A 18 32.20 14.41 -6.55
C GLY A 18 31.16 14.36 -7.68
N GLU A 19 30.28 13.36 -7.62
CA GLU A 19 29.23 13.16 -8.62
C GLU A 19 28.16 14.24 -8.44
N GLU A 20 28.13 15.20 -9.36
CA GLU A 20 27.07 16.18 -9.49
C GLU A 20 25.74 15.47 -9.76
N LYS A 21 24.97 15.24 -8.69
CA LYS A 21 23.58 14.84 -8.80
C LYS A 21 22.78 16.01 -9.37
N ASN A 22 21.87 15.73 -10.29
CA ASN A 22 20.91 16.75 -10.72
C ASN A 22 19.97 17.13 -9.55
N ALA A 23 19.12 18.15 -9.75
CA ALA A 23 18.17 18.64 -8.73
C ALA A 23 17.21 17.57 -8.16
N TYR A 24 17.10 16.41 -8.81
CA TYR A 24 16.26 15.27 -8.42
C TYR A 24 17.07 14.10 -7.83
N GLY A 25 18.37 14.26 -7.60
CA GLY A 25 19.23 13.25 -6.98
C GLY A 25 19.75 12.16 -7.93
N VAL A 26 19.42 12.23 -9.22
CA VAL A 26 19.82 11.23 -10.23
C VAL A 26 21.30 11.40 -10.59
N LYS A 27 22.01 10.27 -10.69
CA LYS A 27 23.41 10.21 -11.13
C LYS A 27 23.50 9.76 -12.59
N ILE A 28 24.55 10.19 -13.29
CA ILE A 28 24.91 9.60 -14.59
C ILE A 28 25.18 8.10 -14.40
N GLY A 29 24.63 7.28 -15.29
CA GLY A 29 24.62 5.82 -15.21
C GLY A 29 23.41 5.21 -14.50
N GLU A 30 22.51 5.99 -13.88
CA GLU A 30 21.34 5.46 -13.18
C GLU A 30 20.35 4.79 -14.16
N ASN A 31 19.89 3.57 -13.87
CA ASN A 31 18.96 2.86 -14.75
C ASN A 31 17.52 3.40 -14.65
N CYS A 32 16.84 3.45 -15.81
CA CYS A 32 15.39 3.71 -15.87
C CYS A 32 14.62 2.68 -15.04
N LYS A 33 13.71 3.16 -14.17
CA LYS A 33 12.90 2.39 -13.22
C LYS A 33 11.62 1.83 -13.83
N ASN A 34 11.33 2.11 -15.11
CA ASN A 34 10.19 1.54 -15.82
C ASN A 34 10.46 0.07 -16.20
N ASN A 35 9.50 -0.82 -15.92
CA ASN A 35 9.66 -2.27 -16.11
C ASN A 35 10.07 -2.63 -17.55
N GLY A 36 11.16 -3.39 -17.70
CA GLY A 36 11.68 -3.84 -19.00
C GLY A 36 12.48 -2.79 -19.78
N CYS A 37 12.60 -1.56 -19.28
CA CYS A 37 13.53 -0.58 -19.84
C CYS A 37 14.97 -0.90 -19.39
N LYS A 38 15.94 -0.83 -20.32
CA LYS A 38 17.37 -1.10 -20.04
C LYS A 38 18.27 0.12 -20.27
N VAL A 39 17.69 1.31 -20.44
CA VAL A 39 18.43 2.55 -20.70
C VAL A 39 18.98 3.14 -19.39
N ASN A 40 20.19 3.69 -19.45
CA ASN A 40 20.86 4.39 -18.37
C ASN A 40 20.76 5.92 -18.60
N TYR A 41 20.77 6.69 -17.51
CA TYR A 41 20.73 8.15 -17.55
C TYR A 41 22.11 8.71 -17.94
N GLU A 42 22.23 9.36 -19.10
CA GLU A 42 23.46 10.00 -19.57
C GLU A 42 23.42 11.54 -19.41
N GLY A 43 22.40 12.05 -18.72
CA GLY A 43 22.14 13.47 -18.51
C GLY A 43 20.80 13.91 -19.10
N GLU A 44 20.63 15.23 -19.29
CA GLU A 44 19.42 15.79 -19.92
C GLU A 44 19.01 15.18 -21.29
N PRO A 45 19.92 14.81 -22.23
CA PRO A 45 19.48 14.22 -23.50
C PRO A 45 18.67 12.92 -23.34
N SER A 46 19.00 12.08 -22.34
CA SER A 46 18.26 10.83 -22.09
C SER A 46 16.80 11.06 -21.67
N ASN A 47 16.42 12.27 -21.28
CA ASN A 47 15.01 12.61 -21.01
C ASN A 47 14.17 12.72 -22.30
N LEU A 48 14.80 12.94 -23.45
CA LEU A 48 14.14 13.10 -24.75
C LEU A 48 13.89 11.75 -25.46
N ASP A 49 14.59 10.70 -25.03
CA ASP A 49 14.45 9.36 -25.60
C ASP A 49 13.12 8.69 -25.22
N LEU A 50 12.61 7.87 -26.15
CA LEU A 50 11.37 7.12 -25.95
C LEU A 50 11.62 5.84 -25.15
N CYS A 51 11.22 5.87 -23.87
CA CYS A 51 11.24 4.70 -23.00
C CYS A 51 10.25 3.65 -23.51
N ARG A 52 10.75 2.46 -23.89
CA ARG A 52 9.94 1.26 -24.12
C ARG A 52 9.85 0.45 -22.84
N TYR A 53 8.64 0.19 -22.35
CA TYR A 53 8.41 -0.47 -21.06
C TYR A 53 7.09 -1.25 -20.99
N HIS A 54 6.89 -1.98 -19.91
CA HIS A 54 5.65 -2.68 -19.56
C HIS A 54 4.93 -1.92 -18.43
N PRO A 55 3.72 -1.37 -18.61
CA PRO A 55 2.98 -0.71 -17.54
C PRO A 55 2.38 -1.70 -16.52
N GLY A 56 2.34 -2.99 -16.87
CA GLY A 56 1.84 -4.06 -16.01
C GLY A 56 2.85 -4.58 -15.00
N ILE A 57 2.38 -5.48 -14.14
CA ILE A 57 3.18 -6.19 -13.13
C ILE A 57 3.69 -7.53 -13.68
N PRO A 58 4.81 -8.06 -13.17
CA PRO A 58 5.25 -9.42 -13.48
C PRO A 58 4.29 -10.43 -12.82
N ILE A 59 3.89 -11.46 -13.56
CA ILE A 59 3.07 -12.57 -13.07
C ILE A 59 3.84 -13.88 -13.30
N PHE A 60 3.92 -14.68 -12.24
CA PHE A 60 4.52 -16.01 -12.23
C PHE A 60 3.48 -17.02 -11.73
N HIS A 61 2.92 -17.84 -12.63
CA HIS A 61 1.88 -18.82 -12.32
C HIS A 61 2.08 -20.07 -13.17
N GLU A 62 1.91 -21.27 -12.59
CA GLU A 62 2.04 -22.57 -13.29
C GLU A 62 3.33 -22.71 -14.14
N GLY A 63 4.44 -22.13 -13.66
CA GLY A 63 5.73 -22.11 -14.36
C GLY A 63 5.87 -21.06 -15.48
N LEU A 64 4.75 -20.47 -15.92
CA LEU A 64 4.70 -19.38 -16.90
C LEU A 64 5.06 -18.04 -16.27
N LYS A 65 5.67 -17.17 -17.10
CA LYS A 65 6.19 -15.84 -16.76
C LYS A 65 5.73 -14.84 -17.80
N TYR A 66 5.07 -13.77 -17.37
CA TYR A 66 4.51 -12.76 -18.28
C TYR A 66 4.22 -11.44 -17.57
N TRP A 67 4.02 -10.37 -18.35
CA TRP A 67 3.59 -9.06 -17.86
C TRP A 67 2.07 -8.94 -17.96
N SER A 68 1.39 -8.44 -16.92
CA SER A 68 -0.07 -8.31 -16.92
C SER A 68 -0.65 -7.42 -18.04
N CYS A 69 0.18 -6.55 -18.63
CA CYS A 69 -0.19 -5.62 -19.69
C CYS A 69 -0.05 -6.17 -21.12
N CYS A 70 0.42 -7.40 -21.32
CA CYS A 70 0.50 -8.00 -22.65
C CYS A 70 0.41 -9.54 -22.62
N GLN A 71 0.15 -10.16 -23.78
CA GLN A 71 -0.10 -11.60 -23.86
C GLN A 71 1.17 -12.46 -24.06
N LYS A 72 2.37 -11.87 -24.01
CA LYS A 72 3.64 -12.60 -24.19
C LYS A 72 3.96 -13.44 -22.95
N LYS A 73 3.87 -14.76 -23.06
CA LYS A 73 4.21 -15.72 -22.01
C LYS A 73 5.43 -16.55 -22.39
N THR A 74 6.29 -16.84 -21.42
CA THR A 74 7.42 -17.76 -21.56
C THR A 74 7.55 -18.63 -20.30
N THR A 75 8.20 -19.79 -20.42
CA THR A 75 8.64 -20.60 -19.27
C THR A 75 10.06 -20.25 -18.82
N ASP A 76 10.88 -19.57 -19.65
CA ASP A 76 12.24 -19.18 -19.30
C ASP A 76 12.30 -17.80 -18.59
N PHE A 77 13.20 -17.66 -17.63
CA PHE A 77 13.34 -16.42 -16.87
C PHE A 77 14.17 -15.36 -17.60
N SER A 78 15.17 -15.78 -18.38
CA SER A 78 16.04 -14.87 -19.14
C SER A 78 15.26 -14.24 -20.28
N GLU A 79 14.50 -15.06 -21.04
CA GLU A 79 13.59 -14.56 -22.07
C GLU A 79 12.58 -13.55 -21.49
N PHE A 80 12.01 -13.82 -20.31
CA PHE A 80 11.11 -12.89 -19.62
C PHE A 80 11.77 -11.52 -19.33
N LEU A 81 13.02 -11.51 -18.86
CA LEU A 81 13.80 -10.27 -18.63
C LEU A 81 14.26 -9.58 -19.93
N GLU A 82 14.19 -10.26 -21.07
CA GLU A 82 14.51 -9.72 -22.40
C GLU A 82 13.28 -9.28 -23.20
N GLN A 83 12.06 -9.54 -22.70
CA GLN A 83 10.82 -9.11 -23.35
C GLN A 83 10.76 -7.58 -23.51
N LEU A 84 10.89 -7.12 -24.76
CA LEU A 84 10.72 -5.71 -25.13
C LEU A 84 9.36 -5.16 -24.68
N GLY A 85 9.39 -3.99 -24.05
CA GLY A 85 8.23 -3.24 -23.56
C GLY A 85 7.12 -3.08 -24.60
N CYS A 86 5.88 -3.34 -24.17
CA CYS A 86 4.68 -3.24 -24.99
C CYS A 86 4.11 -1.80 -25.09
N SER A 87 4.61 -0.87 -24.28
CA SER A 87 4.21 0.55 -24.29
C SER A 87 5.41 1.48 -24.45
N THR A 88 5.14 2.72 -24.84
CA THR A 88 6.11 3.81 -25.02
C THR A 88 5.73 5.01 -24.16
N GLY A 89 6.72 5.72 -23.62
CA GLY A 89 6.53 6.95 -22.86
C GLY A 89 7.88 7.57 -22.47
N HIS A 90 7.90 8.38 -21.42
CA HIS A 90 9.12 9.00 -20.91
C HIS A 90 9.86 8.06 -19.94
N HIS A 91 11.18 8.23 -19.83
CA HIS A 91 11.98 7.52 -18.84
C HIS A 91 11.62 7.95 -17.41
N CYS A 92 11.66 6.99 -16.47
CA CYS A 92 11.47 7.24 -15.05
C CYS A 92 12.81 7.01 -14.34
N TRP A 93 13.50 8.07 -13.95
CA TRP A 93 14.82 7.97 -13.30
C TRP A 93 14.73 7.89 -11.77
N VAL A 94 13.73 8.57 -11.20
CA VAL A 94 13.41 8.54 -9.77
C VAL A 94 12.07 7.85 -9.60
N LYS A 95 12.07 6.71 -8.91
CA LYS A 95 10.84 6.15 -8.36
C LYS A 95 10.62 6.84 -7.01
N LEU A 96 9.54 7.59 -6.88
CA LEU A 96 9.08 7.98 -5.55
C LEU A 96 8.68 6.69 -4.83
N GLU A 97 9.32 6.42 -3.69
CA GLU A 97 9.04 5.26 -2.85
C GLU A 97 7.65 5.42 -2.21
N THR A 98 6.61 5.07 -2.97
CA THR A 98 5.26 4.94 -2.44
C THR A 98 5.24 3.75 -1.49
N LYS A 99 5.29 4.05 -0.19
CA LYS A 99 5.30 3.05 0.89
C LYS A 99 4.22 1.98 0.65
N LYS A 100 4.60 0.71 0.78
CA LYS A 100 3.76 -0.43 0.48
C LYS A 100 2.70 -0.58 1.56
N VAL A 101 1.42 -0.44 1.20
CA VAL A 101 0.31 -0.75 2.12
C VAL A 101 0.34 -2.26 2.39
N ALA A 102 0.64 -2.63 3.62
CA ALA A 102 0.79 -4.01 4.05
C ALA A 102 -0.37 -4.44 4.94
N ALA A 103 -0.91 -5.63 4.67
CA ALA A 103 -1.88 -6.28 5.53
C ALA A 103 -1.21 -6.74 6.84
N CYS A 104 -1.06 -5.81 7.80
CA CYS A 104 -0.55 -6.12 9.13
C CYS A 104 -1.65 -6.69 10.01
N ARG A 105 -1.34 -7.73 10.79
CA ARG A 105 -2.21 -8.20 11.86
C ARG A 105 -2.24 -7.16 12.98
N PHE A 106 -3.43 -6.86 13.47
CA PHE A 106 -3.62 -6.29 14.81
C PHE A 106 -4.57 -7.17 15.62
N ASP A 107 -4.51 -7.05 16.93
CA ASP A 107 -5.57 -7.50 17.83
C ASP A 107 -5.92 -6.41 18.84
N TRP A 108 -6.99 -6.64 19.59
CA TRP A 108 -7.38 -5.79 20.70
C TRP A 108 -7.88 -6.63 21.86
N HIS A 109 -7.72 -6.08 23.06
CA HIS A 109 -8.31 -6.60 24.28
C HIS A 109 -8.71 -5.42 25.18
N GLN A 110 -9.40 -5.69 26.28
CA GLN A 110 -9.82 -4.65 27.21
C GLN A 110 -9.65 -5.09 28.65
N THR A 111 -9.54 -4.09 29.52
CA THR A 111 -9.71 -4.22 30.97
C THR A 111 -10.99 -3.48 31.38
N ALA A 112 -11.26 -3.41 32.70
CA ALA A 112 -12.36 -2.59 33.21
C ALA A 112 -12.24 -1.10 32.80
N THR A 113 -11.01 -0.58 32.70
CA THR A 113 -10.73 0.85 32.50
C THR A 113 -10.06 1.21 31.18
N HIS A 114 -9.46 0.26 30.46
CA HIS A 114 -8.72 0.53 29.23
C HIS A 114 -9.14 -0.40 28.09
N VAL A 115 -8.94 0.09 26.87
CA VAL A 115 -8.92 -0.70 25.63
C VAL A 115 -7.49 -0.70 25.11
N CYS A 116 -6.93 -1.86 24.83
CA CYS A 116 -5.56 -2.03 24.34
C CYS A 116 -5.62 -2.60 22.92
N VAL A 117 -5.07 -1.87 21.95
CA VAL A 117 -4.90 -2.33 20.56
C VAL A 117 -3.41 -2.62 20.35
N ALA A 118 -3.08 -3.79 19.81
CA ALA A 118 -1.71 -4.18 19.51
C ALA A 118 -1.55 -4.48 18.02
N VAL A 119 -0.72 -3.68 17.33
CA VAL A 119 -0.41 -3.82 15.90
C VAL A 119 0.94 -4.50 15.76
N TYR A 120 1.00 -5.65 15.09
CA TYR A 120 2.20 -6.50 15.02
C TYR A 120 3.20 -6.05 13.93
N ALA A 121 3.52 -4.77 13.95
CA ALA A 121 4.53 -4.13 13.12
C ALA A 121 5.93 -4.31 13.76
N LYS A 122 6.65 -5.36 13.34
CA LYS A 122 8.06 -5.57 13.75
C LYS A 122 8.95 -4.49 13.13
N LEU A 123 9.89 -3.96 13.92
CA LEU A 123 10.78 -2.87 13.50
C LEU A 123 9.98 -1.66 12.99
N SER A 124 9.09 -1.13 13.84
CA SER A 124 8.39 0.13 13.56
C SER A 124 9.34 1.31 13.67
N ASP A 125 9.31 2.21 12.68
CA ASP A 125 10.09 3.44 12.66
C ASP A 125 9.30 4.55 13.38
N PRO A 126 9.82 5.14 14.48
CA PRO A 126 9.12 6.17 15.23
C PRO A 126 9.04 7.53 14.51
N ALA A 127 9.92 7.82 13.53
CA ALA A 127 9.96 9.15 12.93
C ALA A 127 8.80 9.43 11.94
N PRO A 128 8.37 8.48 11.09
CA PRO A 128 7.22 8.65 10.20
C PRO A 128 5.95 7.92 10.66
N THR A 129 5.97 7.23 11.81
CA THR A 129 4.79 6.62 12.43
C THR A 129 4.03 7.67 13.25
N TYR A 130 2.71 7.71 13.12
CA TYR A 130 1.85 8.53 13.99
C TYR A 130 0.63 7.76 14.49
N VAL A 131 0.13 8.16 15.66
CA VAL A 131 -1.13 7.68 16.23
C VAL A 131 -1.85 8.90 16.81
N GLU A 132 -3.05 9.14 16.31
CA GLU A 132 -3.93 10.23 16.72
C GLU A 132 -5.24 9.65 17.23
N ALA A 133 -5.76 10.20 18.31
CA ALA A 133 -7.03 9.77 18.89
C ALA A 133 -7.87 10.99 19.28
N ASN A 134 -9.17 10.89 19.06
CA ASN A 134 -10.18 11.77 19.65
C ASN A 134 -11.15 10.91 20.50
N PRO A 135 -12.08 11.50 21.26
CA PRO A 135 -12.95 10.76 22.17
C PRO A 135 -13.75 9.61 21.55
N ILE A 136 -13.95 9.57 20.22
CA ILE A 136 -14.73 8.56 19.49
C ILE A 136 -13.98 7.90 18.33
N ARG A 137 -12.72 8.22 18.06
CA ARG A 137 -12.01 7.74 16.85
C ARG A 137 -10.52 7.55 17.10
N LEU A 138 -9.97 6.46 16.59
CA LEU A 138 -8.54 6.17 16.56
C LEU A 138 -8.07 6.16 15.10
N ASN A 139 -7.04 6.95 14.79
CA ASN A 139 -6.30 6.91 13.53
C ASN A 139 -4.84 6.56 13.82
N ALA A 140 -4.30 5.54 13.17
CA ALA A 140 -2.91 5.13 13.31
C ALA A 140 -2.30 4.83 11.94
N ASN A 141 -1.12 5.39 11.69
CA ASN A 141 -0.29 5.10 10.53
C ASN A 141 1.07 4.62 11.04
N ILE A 142 1.33 3.32 10.88
CA ILE A 142 2.51 2.66 11.43
C ILE A 142 3.39 2.22 10.28
N VAL A 143 4.62 2.74 10.26
CA VAL A 143 5.63 2.46 9.26
C VAL A 143 6.60 1.42 9.82
N PHE A 144 6.88 0.35 9.06
CA PHE A 144 7.70 -0.76 9.56
C PHE A 144 8.41 -1.53 8.45
N GLY A 145 9.54 -2.16 8.78
CA GLY A 145 10.32 -2.95 7.82
C GLY A 145 10.66 -2.16 6.55
N ASP A 146 11.30 -1.00 6.75
CA ASP A 146 11.79 -0.01 5.78
C ASP A 146 10.73 0.66 4.88
N GLU A 147 9.81 -0.09 4.28
CA GLU A 147 8.90 0.40 3.23
C GLU A 147 7.41 0.17 3.53
N ASN A 148 7.05 -0.63 4.54
CA ASN A 148 5.66 -1.02 4.75
C ASN A 148 4.90 0.01 5.60
N VAL A 149 3.63 0.22 5.28
CA VAL A 149 2.67 1.03 6.04
C VAL A 149 1.46 0.20 6.39
N PHE A 150 1.05 0.29 7.64
CA PHE A 150 -0.26 -0.14 8.11
C PHE A 150 -1.07 1.08 8.54
N THR A 151 -2.31 1.18 8.04
CA THR A 151 -3.27 2.22 8.42
C THR A 151 -4.46 1.58 9.14
N LEU A 152 -4.80 2.11 10.32
CA LEU A 152 -6.01 1.78 11.07
C LEU A 152 -6.79 3.06 11.32
N ASP A 153 -8.04 3.11 10.88
CA ASP A 153 -8.93 4.25 11.08
C ASP A 153 -10.31 3.72 11.49
N ILE A 154 -10.70 3.94 12.74
CA ILE A 154 -11.89 3.32 13.34
C ILE A 154 -12.64 4.29 14.25
N GLU A 155 -13.97 4.35 14.10
CA GLU A 155 -14.87 4.92 15.11
C GLU A 155 -15.01 3.94 16.26
N LEU A 156 -14.60 4.34 17.46
CA LEU A 156 -14.58 3.53 18.67
C LEU A 156 -16.01 3.30 19.22
N THR A 157 -16.26 2.13 19.80
CA THR A 157 -17.58 1.76 20.35
C THR A 157 -18.00 2.60 21.57
N GLY A 158 -17.07 3.25 22.26
CA GLY A 158 -17.37 4.10 23.41
C GLY A 158 -16.36 5.24 23.59
N LEU A 159 -16.71 6.15 24.50
CA LEU A 159 -15.90 7.34 24.77
C LEU A 159 -14.56 7.00 25.44
N ILE A 160 -13.50 7.66 24.96
CA ILE A 160 -12.16 7.61 25.57
C ILE A 160 -11.74 8.97 26.15
N ASP A 161 -10.90 8.90 27.18
CA ASP A 161 -10.12 10.01 27.70
C ASP A 161 -8.77 10.02 26.96
N VAL A 162 -8.56 11.02 26.11
CA VAL A 162 -7.38 11.12 25.24
C VAL A 162 -6.13 11.46 26.06
N ASP A 163 -6.25 12.33 27.08
CA ASP A 163 -5.12 12.78 27.90
C ASP A 163 -4.56 11.67 28.80
N GLN A 164 -5.40 10.72 29.21
CA GLN A 164 -5.01 9.51 29.94
C GLN A 164 -4.73 8.30 29.03
N SER A 165 -4.77 8.48 27.70
CA SER A 165 -4.39 7.44 26.74
C SER A 165 -2.90 7.51 26.41
N SER A 166 -2.31 6.40 25.96
CA SER A 166 -0.86 6.30 25.69
C SER A 166 -0.52 5.33 24.57
N VAL A 167 0.65 5.52 23.96
CA VAL A 167 1.16 4.69 22.86
C VAL A 167 2.59 4.25 23.18
N CYS A 168 2.92 3.00 22.92
CA CYS A 168 4.25 2.43 23.13
C CYS A 168 4.70 1.69 21.86
N LEU A 169 5.77 2.17 21.23
CA LEU A 169 6.42 1.49 20.11
C LEU A 169 7.45 0.49 20.68
N ALA A 170 7.17 -0.81 20.55
CA ALA A 170 8.09 -1.87 20.92
C ALA A 170 8.65 -2.56 19.66
N ALA A 171 9.79 -3.22 19.79
CA ALA A 171 10.50 -3.85 18.66
C ALA A 171 9.66 -4.86 17.85
N SER A 172 8.65 -5.48 18.47
CA SER A 172 7.77 -6.49 17.87
C SER A 172 6.34 -6.02 17.56
N LYS A 173 5.89 -4.88 18.11
CA LYS A 173 4.53 -4.36 17.99
C LYS A 173 4.40 -2.92 18.48
N VAL A 174 3.39 -2.21 17.99
CA VAL A 174 2.92 -0.95 18.57
C VAL A 174 1.74 -1.23 19.48
N GLU A 175 1.80 -0.82 20.75
CA GLU A 175 0.69 -0.91 21.71
C GLU A 175 0.02 0.46 21.89
N ILE A 176 -1.28 0.54 21.62
CA ILE A 176 -2.11 1.72 21.83
C ILE A 176 -3.04 1.42 23.01
N LYS A 177 -2.88 2.13 24.12
CA LYS A 177 -3.67 1.96 25.35
C LYS A 177 -4.59 3.15 25.53
N LEU A 178 -5.86 2.95 25.20
CA LEU A 178 -6.91 3.97 25.30
C LEU A 178 -7.59 3.87 26.67
N ARG A 179 -7.66 4.97 27.41
CA ARG A 179 -8.41 5.05 28.66
C ARG A 179 -9.89 5.22 28.33
N LYS A 180 -10.76 4.33 28.82
CA LYS A 180 -12.21 4.50 28.72
C LYS A 180 -12.65 5.66 29.62
N ALA A 181 -13.55 6.50 29.12
CA ALA A 181 -14.19 7.56 29.92
C ALA A 181 -15.16 6.96 30.97
N GLU A 182 -15.82 5.85 30.62
CA GLU A 182 -16.75 5.11 31.49
C GLU A 182 -16.31 3.66 31.70
N PRO A 183 -16.59 3.04 32.87
CA PRO A 183 -16.23 1.65 33.19
C PRO A 183 -17.17 0.64 32.49
N SER A 184 -17.27 0.73 31.16
CA SER A 184 -18.17 -0.05 30.31
C SER A 184 -17.43 -1.17 29.58
N SER A 185 -18.08 -2.33 29.41
CA SER A 185 -17.52 -3.47 28.66
C SER A 185 -17.92 -3.40 27.20
N TRP A 186 -16.95 -3.28 26.30
CA TRP A 186 -17.17 -3.11 24.87
C TRP A 186 -17.30 -4.49 24.20
N ARG A 187 -18.34 -4.73 23.40
CA ARG A 187 -18.48 -6.01 22.67
C ARG A 187 -17.64 -6.07 21.40
N THR A 188 -17.48 -4.93 20.74
CA THR A 188 -16.63 -4.70 19.57
C THR A 188 -15.69 -3.53 19.87
N LEU A 189 -14.57 -3.43 19.15
CA LEU A 189 -13.67 -2.28 19.25
C LEU A 189 -14.29 -1.02 18.63
N ASN A 190 -14.93 -1.22 17.49
CA ASN A 190 -15.47 -0.18 16.63
C ASN A 190 -16.98 -0.33 16.39
N VAL A 191 -17.60 0.79 16.01
CA VAL A 191 -18.95 0.83 15.47
C VAL A 191 -18.89 0.34 14.02
N GLU A 192 -19.65 -0.71 13.72
CA GLU A 192 -19.77 -1.25 12.36
C GLU A 192 -20.87 -0.47 11.62
N ARG A 193 -20.51 0.71 11.12
CA ARG A 193 -21.38 1.51 10.24
C ARG A 193 -21.17 1.00 8.82
N GLU A 194 -22.21 0.47 8.18
CA GLU A 194 -22.15 -0.07 6.82
C GLU A 194 -21.53 0.95 5.86
N GLN A 195 -20.34 0.64 5.34
CA GLN A 195 -19.70 1.47 4.32
C GLN A 195 -20.28 1.11 2.97
N THR A 196 -21.14 1.97 2.42
CA THR A 196 -21.57 1.89 1.03
C THR A 196 -20.41 2.19 0.08
N SER A 197 -19.60 1.17 -0.19
CA SER A 197 -18.57 1.20 -1.22
C SER A 197 -19.25 1.27 -2.60
N ASN A 198 -19.57 2.49 -3.05
CA ASN A 198 -20.06 2.79 -4.40
C ASN A 198 -18.95 2.59 -5.45
N ASN A 199 -18.48 1.36 -5.61
CA ASN A 199 -17.84 0.93 -6.85
C ASN A 199 -18.95 0.50 -7.81
N LYS A 200 -19.43 1.46 -8.62
CA LYS A 200 -20.12 1.12 -9.85
C LYS A 200 -19.13 0.47 -10.81
N THR A 201 -19.33 -0.81 -11.08
CA THR A 201 -18.97 -1.38 -12.38
C THR A 201 -20.29 -1.54 -13.15
N ASP A 202 -20.48 -0.66 -14.14
CA ASP A 202 -21.56 -0.82 -15.10
C ASP A 202 -21.27 -2.07 -15.95
N ASP A 203 -22.21 -3.00 -16.00
CA ASP A 203 -22.36 -3.97 -17.09
C ASP A 203 -23.80 -4.49 -17.09
N GLU A 204 -24.67 -3.80 -17.84
CA GLU A 204 -25.99 -4.32 -18.17
C GLU A 204 -25.87 -5.46 -19.17
N LYS A 205 -26.52 -6.60 -18.89
CA LYS A 205 -27.18 -7.31 -19.99
C LYS A 205 -28.44 -8.03 -19.55
N ALA A 206 -29.55 -7.64 -20.16
CA ALA A 206 -30.84 -8.27 -20.02
C ALA A 206 -30.89 -9.64 -20.71
N ASP A 207 -31.77 -10.51 -20.24
CA ASP A 207 -32.70 -11.23 -21.11
C ASP A 207 -34.02 -11.48 -20.36
N GLU A 208 -35.15 -11.30 -21.04
CA GLU A 208 -36.49 -11.40 -20.45
C GLU A 208 -37.09 -12.78 -20.69
N LYS A 209 -37.93 -13.25 -19.77
CA LYS A 209 -39.13 -14.01 -20.17
C LYS A 209 -40.26 -13.86 -19.17
N ALA A 210 -41.45 -13.58 -19.72
CA ALA A 210 -42.63 -13.16 -18.98
C ALA A 210 -43.61 -14.32 -18.70
N GLU A 211 -44.41 -14.15 -17.65
CA GLU A 211 -45.83 -14.53 -17.50
C GLU A 211 -46.27 -14.10 -16.07
N GLY A 212 -47.42 -13.46 -15.80
CA GLY A 212 -48.43 -12.87 -16.68
C GLY A 212 -49.70 -12.46 -15.89
N GLY A 213 -50.23 -11.25 -16.10
CA GLY A 213 -51.54 -10.79 -15.61
C GLY A 213 -51.64 -10.43 -14.10
N LEU A 214 -52.53 -9.52 -13.66
CA LEU A 214 -53.40 -8.59 -14.38
C LEU A 214 -53.72 -7.39 -13.45
N GLU A 215 -53.91 -6.21 -14.03
CA GLU A 215 -54.46 -5.01 -13.36
C GLU A 215 -55.96 -5.24 -12.95
N GLN A 216 -56.70 -4.38 -12.25
CA GLN A 216 -56.64 -2.91 -12.17
C GLN A 216 -57.49 -2.37 -10.99
N MET A 217 -57.34 -1.07 -10.68
CA MET A 217 -58.07 -0.33 -9.64
C MET A 217 -59.53 -0.03 -10.02
N VAL A 218 -60.42 0.17 -9.03
CA VAL A 218 -61.53 1.14 -9.08
C VAL A 218 -62.07 1.45 -7.68
N ASP A 219 -62.46 2.71 -7.47
CA ASP A 219 -62.96 3.29 -6.22
C ASP A 219 -64.24 2.66 -5.66
N ALA A 220 -64.34 2.68 -4.32
CA ALA A 220 -65.59 2.92 -3.62
C ALA A 220 -65.32 3.72 -2.34
N VAL A 221 -65.55 5.04 -2.40
CA VAL A 221 -65.64 5.88 -1.21
C VAL A 221 -67.04 5.67 -0.62
N ASP A 222 -67.14 5.30 0.65
CA ASP A 222 -68.42 5.34 1.37
C ASP A 222 -68.26 6.18 2.66
N LEU A 223 -69.12 7.19 2.77
CA LEU A 223 -69.21 8.16 3.86
C LEU A 223 -70.69 8.42 4.13
N SER A 224 -71.37 7.50 4.82
CA SER A 224 -72.69 7.80 5.41
C SER A 224 -73.08 6.89 6.58
N ASP A 225 -73.35 7.52 7.73
CA ASP A 225 -74.30 7.16 8.80
C ASP A 225 -74.70 5.68 9.01
N LEU A 226 -74.18 5.06 10.09
CA LEU A 226 -74.96 4.63 11.29
C LEU A 226 -74.13 3.80 12.30
#